data_AF-A0A699XM27-F1
#
_entry.id   AF-A0A699XM27-F1
#
_cell.length_a   1.000
_cell.length_b   1.000
_cell.length_c   1.000
_cell.angle_alpha   90.00
_cell.angle_beta   90.00
_cell.angle_gamma   90.00
#
_symmetry.space_group_name_H-M   'P 1'
#
loop_
_entity.id
_entity.type
_entity.pdbx_description
1 polymer ?
#
loop_
_entity_poly.entity_id
_entity_poly.type
_entity_poly.pdbx_seq_one_letter_code
_entity_poly.pdbx_strand_id
1 'polypeptide(L)'
;DAGEVIDSSAGGAPLVYLQGAGNIIPGLEKALDGKNVGDELKVAIEPEDAYGEYSAELVSTLSRSMFEGVDELEVGMQFHASGP
;
A
#
# COMPACT_ATOMS: atom_id res chain seq x y z
N ASP A 1 -0.14 -7.40 -15.33
CA ASP A 1 -0.02 -7.89 -13.95
C ASP A 1 1.16 -8.81 -13.78
N ALA A 2 2.09 -8.47 -12.88
CA ALA A 2 3.24 -9.32 -12.55
C ALA A 2 2.84 -10.55 -11.71
N GLY A 3 1.58 -10.65 -11.26
CA GLY A 3 1.04 -11.81 -10.54
C GLY A 3 1.55 -11.95 -9.09
N GLU A 4 2.32 -10.98 -8.61
CA GLU A 4 2.85 -10.98 -7.26
C GLU A 4 1.76 -10.61 -6.24
N VAL A 5 1.63 -11.45 -5.21
CA VAL A 5 0.70 -11.21 -4.10
C VAL A 5 1.41 -10.31 -3.09
N ILE A 6 0.91 -9.08 -2.96
CA ILE A 6 1.45 -8.09 -2.02
C ILE A 6 0.84 -8.27 -0.62
N ASP A 7 -0.46 -8.59 -0.55
CA ASP A 7 -1.18 -8.83 0.69
C ASP A 7 -2.34 -9.82 0.46
N SER A 8 -2.73 -10.55 1.50
CA SER A 8 -3.84 -11.50 1.44
C SER A 8 -4.47 -11.75 2.81
N SER A 9 -5.80 -11.72 2.85
CA SER A 9 -6.61 -12.21 3.98
C SER A 9 -6.96 -13.70 3.86
N ALA A 10 -6.59 -14.38 2.77
CA ALA A 10 -6.91 -15.79 2.55
C ALA A 10 -6.22 -16.68 3.59
N GLY A 11 -6.99 -17.58 4.20
CA GLY A 11 -6.49 -18.46 5.27
C GLY A 11 -6.41 -17.81 6.65
N GLY A 12 -6.73 -16.51 6.76
CA GLY A 12 -6.82 -15.76 8.02
C GLY A 12 -8.25 -15.45 8.44
N ALA A 13 -8.40 -14.57 9.44
CA ALA A 13 -9.68 -13.97 9.77
C ALA A 13 -10.10 -12.97 8.67
N PRO A 14 -11.41 -12.82 8.38
CA PRO A 14 -11.87 -11.81 7.44
C PRO A 14 -11.41 -10.41 7.84
N LEU A 15 -11.01 -9.61 6.85
CA LEU A 15 -10.73 -8.19 7.07
C LEU A 15 -12.03 -7.46 7.35
N VAL A 16 -12.14 -6.87 8.54
CA VAL A 16 -13.29 -6.05 8.94
C VAL A 16 -12.97 -4.58 8.68
N TYR A 17 -13.87 -3.87 8.01
CA TYR A 17 -13.76 -2.45 7.76
C TYR A 17 -15.14 -1.79 7.86
N LEU A 18 -15.17 -0.46 7.97
CA LEU A 18 -16.40 0.33 7.97
C LEU A 18 -16.54 1.08 6.65
N GLN A 19 -17.64 0.84 5.93
CA GLN A 19 -17.98 1.61 4.72
C GLN A 19 -18.11 3.10 5.05
N GLY A 20 -17.48 3.95 4.25
CA GLY A 20 -17.42 5.40 4.39
C GLY A 20 -16.31 5.90 5.32
N ALA A 21 -15.53 5.01 5.95
CA ALA A 21 -14.53 5.40 6.95
C ALA A 21 -13.09 5.45 6.42
N GLY A 22 -12.86 5.08 5.15
CA GLY A 22 -11.52 5.13 4.55
C GLY A 22 -10.51 4.20 5.23
N ASN A 23 -10.98 3.05 5.75
CA ASN A 23 -10.10 2.04 6.38
C ASN A 23 -9.28 1.24 5.35
N ILE A 24 -9.75 1.21 4.10
CA ILE A 24 -9.15 0.50 2.97
C ILE A 24 -9.00 1.46 1.80
N ILE A 25 -8.32 1.02 0.75
CA ILE A 25 -8.14 1.84 -0.44
C ILE A 25 -9.50 2.27 -1.05
N PRO A 26 -9.64 3.53 -1.49
CA PRO A 26 -10.92 4.06 -1.99
C PRO A 26 -11.56 3.22 -3.10
N GLY A 27 -10.75 2.69 -4.03
CA GLY A 27 -11.24 1.87 -5.13
C GLY A 27 -11.87 0.56 -4.67
N LEU A 28 -11.37 -0.05 -3.59
CA LEU A 28 -11.94 -1.28 -3.05
C LEU A 28 -13.26 -1.00 -2.33
N GLU A 29 -13.32 0.11 -1.59
CA GLU A 29 -14.55 0.56 -0.93
C GLU A 29 -15.67 0.87 -1.93
N LYS A 30 -15.34 1.56 -3.03
CA LYS A 30 -16.27 1.82 -4.15
C LYS A 30 -16.71 0.52 -4.83
N ALA A 31 -15.80 -0.43 -5.03
CA ALA A 31 -16.11 -1.71 -5.69
C ALA A 31 -17.06 -2.59 -4.88
N LEU A 32 -17.01 -2.48 -3.55
CA LEU A 32 -17.87 -3.21 -2.61
C LEU A 32 -19.23 -2.54 -2.39
N ASP A 33 -19.39 -1.28 -2.79
CA ASP A 33 -20.66 -0.57 -2.63
C ASP A 33 -21.79 -1.24 -3.43
N GLY A 34 -22.95 -1.38 -2.79
CA GLY A 34 -24.12 -2.06 -3.35
C GLY A 34 -23.99 -3.57 -3.59
N LYS A 35 -22.91 -4.21 -3.11
CA LYS A 35 -22.71 -5.67 -3.20
C LYS A 35 -23.38 -6.41 -2.06
N ASN A 36 -23.66 -7.68 -2.29
CA ASN A 36 -24.34 -8.54 -1.33
C ASN A 36 -23.35 -9.50 -0.66
N VAL A 37 -23.76 -10.01 0.51
CA VAL A 37 -23.01 -11.05 1.22
C VAL A 37 -22.88 -12.28 0.33
N GLY A 38 -21.65 -12.75 0.14
CA GLY A 38 -21.32 -13.91 -0.69
C GLY A 38 -20.92 -13.58 -2.13
N ASP A 39 -21.00 -12.32 -2.55
CA ASP A 39 -20.49 -11.90 -3.86
C ASP A 39 -18.96 -12.03 -3.92
N GLU A 40 -18.45 -12.60 -5.02
CA GLU A 40 -17.02 -12.62 -5.34
C GLU A 40 -16.72 -11.64 -6.47
N LEU A 41 -15.67 -10.85 -6.31
CA LEU A 41 -15.33 -9.75 -7.21
C LEU A 41 -13.86 -9.83 -7.57
N LYS A 42 -13.57 -9.64 -8.86
CA LYS A 42 -12.22 -9.37 -9.34
C LYS A 42 -12.21 -7.96 -9.92
N VAL A 43 -11.51 -7.06 -9.24
CA VAL A 43 -11.44 -5.65 -9.63
C VAL A 43 -10.01 -5.24 -9.92
N ALA A 44 -9.84 -4.43 -10.96
CA ALA A 44 -8.63 -3.67 -11.21
C ALA A 44 -8.89 -2.25 -10.74
N ILE A 45 -7.98 -1.71 -9.92
CA ILE A 45 -8.11 -0.39 -9.32
C ILE A 45 -6.95 0.45 -9.83
N GLU A 46 -7.25 1.64 -10.35
CA GLU A 46 -6.23 2.58 -10.81
C GLU A 46 -5.40 3.11 -9.64
N PRO A 47 -4.12 3.47 -9.85
CA PRO A 47 -3.23 3.89 -8.76
C PRO A 47 -3.79 5.03 -7.90
N GLU A 48 -4.45 6.01 -8.53
CA GLU A 48 -5.08 7.16 -7.85
C GLU A 48 -6.14 6.78 -6.81
N ASP A 49 -6.81 5.64 -7.00
CA ASP A 49 -7.83 5.09 -6.10
C ASP A 49 -7.27 3.94 -5.22
N ALA A 50 -5.98 3.64 -5.35
CA ALA A 50 -5.26 2.60 -4.61
C ALA A 50 -4.17 3.19 -3.70
N TYR A 51 -2.90 2.98 -4.05
CA TYR A 51 -1.73 3.40 -3.26
C TYR A 51 -1.05 4.68 -3.80
N GLY A 52 -1.71 5.36 -4.73
CA GLY A 52 -1.22 6.57 -5.38
C GLY A 52 -0.35 6.28 -6.60
N GLU A 53 -0.11 7.33 -7.39
CA GLU A 53 0.84 7.29 -8.49
C GLU A 53 2.29 7.35 -8.01
N TYR A 54 3.20 6.90 -8.87
CA TYR A 54 4.61 7.14 -8.67
C TYR A 54 4.88 8.65 -8.59
N SER A 55 5.39 9.11 -7.44
CA SER A 55 5.83 10.49 -7.27
C SER A 55 7.35 10.56 -7.26
N ALA A 56 7.91 11.19 -8.30
CA ALA A 56 9.34 11.46 -8.37
C ALA A 56 9.83 12.38 -7.25
N GLU A 57 8.93 13.19 -6.66
CA GLU A 57 9.24 14.08 -5.54
C GLU A 57 9.52 13.31 -4.23
N LEU A 58 9.00 12.07 -4.12
CA LEU A 58 9.28 11.19 -2.98
C LEU A 58 10.63 10.46 -3.12
N VAL A 59 11.34 10.64 -4.24
CA VAL A 59 12.67 10.07 -4.46
C VAL A 59 13.73 11.09 -4.09
N SER A 60 14.54 10.77 -3.07
CA SER A 60 15.58 11.65 -2.56
C SER A 60 16.95 10.99 -2.61
N THR A 61 17.97 11.77 -2.99
CA THR A 61 19.37 11.38 -2.84
C THR A 61 19.91 11.99 -1.56
N LEU A 62 20.27 11.15 -0.59
CA LEU A 62 20.78 11.58 0.71
C LEU A 62 22.28 11.30 0.82
N SER A 63 22.96 12.09 1.65
CA SER A 63 24.36 11.81 1.99
C SER A 63 24.46 10.54 2.83
N ARG A 64 25.47 9.71 2.56
CA ARG A 64 25.77 8.52 3.39
C ARG A 64 25.99 8.86 4.86
N SER A 65 26.46 10.07 5.16
CA SER A 65 26.63 10.56 6.54
C SER A 65 25.33 10.69 7.33
N MET A 66 24.16 10.75 6.68
CA MET A 66 22.88 10.77 7.39
C MET A 66 22.53 9.42 8.02
N PHE A 67 23.27 8.36 7.69
CA PHE A 67 23.07 7.00 8.18
C PHE A 67 24.17 6.59 9.17
N GLU A 68 24.74 7.55 9.91
CA GLU A 68 25.72 7.27 10.97
C GLU A 68 25.17 6.28 12.01
N GLY A 69 25.98 5.28 12.37
CA GLY A 69 25.56 4.20 13.26
C GLY A 69 24.96 2.97 12.57
N VAL A 70 24.85 2.98 11.23
CA VAL A 70 24.55 1.80 10.42
C VAL A 70 25.87 1.24 9.87
N ASP A 71 26.21 0.00 10.23
CA ASP A 71 27.49 -0.61 9.86
C ASP A 71 27.62 -0.86 8.35
N GLU A 72 26.56 -1.35 7.71
CA GLU A 72 26.51 -1.62 6.26
C GLU A 72 25.17 -1.16 5.67
N LEU A 73 25.21 -0.47 4.53
CA LEU A 73 24.03 -0.03 3.79
C LEU A 73 23.80 -0.95 2.60
N GLU A 74 22.62 -1.59 2.56
CA GLU A 74 22.22 -2.53 1.51
C GLU A 74 20.95 -2.07 0.80
N VAL A 75 20.78 -2.55 -0.44
CA VAL A 75 19.58 -2.31 -1.24
C VAL A 75 18.37 -2.99 -0.58
N GLY A 76 17.27 -2.25 -0.45
CA GLY A 76 16.03 -2.74 0.16
C GLY A 76 15.93 -2.50 1.67
N MET A 77 16.99 -2.02 2.32
CA MET A 77 16.89 -1.56 3.72
C MET A 77 15.88 -0.43 3.86
N GLN A 78 15.07 -0.49 4.91
CA GLN A 78 14.06 0.51 5.23
C GLN A 78 14.55 1.44 6.33
N PHE A 79 14.32 2.73 6.14
CA PHE A 79 14.64 3.78 7.11
C PHE A 79 13.41 4.67 7.29
N HIS A 80 13.20 5.14 8.52
CA HIS A 80 12.26 6.22 8.77
C HIS A 80 13.00 7.55 8.71
N ALA A 81 12.64 8.37 7.72
CA ALA A 81 13.08 9.74 7.63
C ALA A 81 11.91 10.66 7.96
N SER A 82 12.10 11.58 8.90
CA SER A 82 11.20 12.71 9.04
C SER A 82 11.54 13.70 7.92
N GLY A 83 10.57 14.02 7.06
CA GLY A 83 10.72 15.11 6.10
C GLY A 83 10.94 16.46 6.81
N PRO A 84 11.31 17.53 6.07
CA PRO A 84 11.24 18.89 6.61
C PRO A 84 9.82 19.27 7.08
#